data_AF-A0A1Q9DQP9-F1
#
_entry.id   AF-A0A1Q9DQP9-F1
#
_cell.length_a   1.000
_cell.length_b   1.000
_cell.length_c   1.000
_cell.angle_alpha   90.00
_cell.angle_beta   90.00
_cell.angle_gamma   90.00
#
_symmetry.space_group_name_H-M   'P 1'
#
loop_
_entity.id
_entity.type
_entity.pdbx_description
1 polymer ?
#
loop_
_entity_poly.entity_id
_entity_poly.type
_entity_poly.pdbx_seq_one_letter_code
_entity_poly.pdbx_strand_id
1 'polypeptide(L)'
;MAAVDGRVKGGALELQAEMGMKLLKATEASGAEYDSAAAEAYQKEVETRIAKLETESNQLTGKDNKKERSAKGKEIAELKNEHKYVDACKIVKGLEPKFPDYSEIACVSPGSSHCCSRCASLLATLPCFVFNMAAVDGRVKGGALELQAEVGMKLLKATEASGAEYDSAAAEAYQKEVETRIAKLETESNQLTGKDNKKERSAKGKEIAELKNEHKYVDACKIVKGLEPKFGHFVTKAAVLPQIEKPETVQEAPEQKARKDNKKEKKEKESAGLSPDELKELESLKQQIVEEKAILKEQGMSGGQINKNEKIVSMVTRLNELKEKQDPGSSKKDKDAKKDAKKKTPLSAEEQKEYAQLQGDIEVYKAKLRTEFGYSNKEIKADPDLKEMEARLAAFEKRS
;
A
#
# COMPACT_ATOMS: atom_id res chain seq x y z
N MET A 1 23.90 -52.21 46.15
CA MET A 1 22.96 -51.09 46.39
C MET A 1 23.72 -49.80 46.19
N ALA A 2 23.57 -49.15 45.04
CA ALA A 2 24.22 -47.87 44.73
C ALA A 2 23.11 -46.85 44.43
N ALA A 3 23.07 -45.79 45.24
CA ALA A 3 22.27 -44.60 45.01
C ALA A 3 23.10 -43.61 44.19
N VAL A 4 22.53 -43.05 43.12
CA VAL A 4 23.05 -41.85 42.46
C VAL A 4 21.87 -40.91 42.20
N ASP A 5 22.01 -39.72 42.76
CA ASP A 5 21.08 -38.60 42.78
C ASP A 5 20.63 -38.12 41.39
N GLY A 6 19.31 -37.99 41.24
CA GLY A 6 18.68 -37.23 40.17
C GLY A 6 18.50 -35.77 40.57
N ARG A 7 19.41 -34.90 40.14
CA ARG A 7 19.27 -33.44 40.22
C ARG A 7 19.22 -32.88 38.79
N VAL A 8 18.58 -31.73 38.61
CA VAL A 8 18.44 -30.91 37.38
C VAL A 8 17.15 -31.13 36.56
N LYS A 9 16.01 -30.68 37.08
CA LYS A 9 14.87 -30.15 36.29
C LYS A 9 14.10 -28.99 36.96
N GLY A 10 14.64 -28.35 37.99
CA GLY A 10 13.93 -27.29 38.76
C GLY A 10 14.17 -25.85 38.29
N GLY A 11 15.33 -25.52 37.72
CA GLY A 11 15.74 -24.11 37.54
C GLY A 11 15.06 -23.34 36.40
N ALA A 12 14.54 -24.02 35.37
CA ALA A 12 13.95 -23.33 34.22
C ALA A 12 12.53 -22.79 34.51
N LEU A 13 11.77 -23.48 35.37
CA LEU A 13 10.43 -23.03 35.78
C LEU A 13 10.51 -21.93 36.84
N GLU A 14 11.53 -21.98 37.71
CA GLU A 14 11.75 -20.97 38.75
C GLU A 14 12.21 -19.63 38.17
N LEU A 15 13.04 -19.65 37.12
CA LEU A 15 13.44 -18.43 36.38
C LEU A 15 12.28 -17.80 35.60
N GLN A 16 11.31 -18.59 35.12
CA GLN A 16 10.08 -18.05 34.51
C GLN A 16 9.16 -17.42 35.56
N ALA A 17 9.09 -17.98 36.77
CA ALA A 17 8.33 -17.40 37.88
C ALA A 17 8.96 -16.09 38.41
N GLU A 18 10.29 -16.02 38.50
CA GLU A 18 11.00 -14.81 38.94
C GLU A 18 10.93 -13.66 37.91
N MET A 19 10.98 -13.96 36.61
CA MET A 19 10.74 -12.93 35.58
C MET A 19 9.29 -12.44 35.61
N GLY A 20 8.33 -13.33 35.87
CA GLY A 20 6.92 -12.97 36.03
C GLY A 20 6.68 -12.00 37.19
N MET A 21 7.31 -12.23 38.36
CA MET A 21 7.19 -11.32 39.51
C MET A 21 7.93 -9.99 39.33
N LYS A 22 9.06 -9.96 38.60
CA LYS A 22 9.79 -8.72 38.33
C LYS A 22 9.06 -7.80 37.33
N LEU A 23 8.25 -8.37 36.43
CA LEU A 23 7.39 -7.59 35.53
C LEU A 23 6.15 -7.02 36.23
N LEU A 24 5.55 -7.75 37.18
CA LEU A 24 4.44 -7.24 38.00
C LEU A 24 4.84 -6.05 38.89
N LYS A 25 6.11 -5.97 39.33
CA LYS A 25 6.61 -4.81 40.08
C LYS A 25 6.92 -3.58 39.22
N ALA A 26 6.99 -3.71 37.90
CA ALA A 26 7.22 -2.58 37.00
C ALA A 26 5.93 -1.85 36.62
N THR A 27 4.76 -2.50 36.76
CA THR A 27 3.45 -1.95 36.40
C THR A 27 2.81 -1.09 37.50
N GLU A 28 3.35 -1.09 38.71
CA GLU A 28 2.90 -0.18 39.80
C GLU A 28 3.35 1.28 39.58
N ALA A 29 4.12 1.58 38.52
CA ALA A 29 4.65 2.90 38.23
C ALA A 29 3.80 3.74 37.24
N SER A 30 2.74 3.20 36.65
CA SER A 30 1.82 3.93 35.77
C SER A 30 0.39 3.72 36.25
N GLY A 31 -0.17 4.72 36.95
CA GLY A 31 -1.49 4.68 37.58
C GLY A 31 -2.69 4.65 36.62
N ALA A 32 -2.75 3.68 35.72
CA ALA A 32 -3.95 3.26 35.02
C ALA A 32 -4.27 1.82 35.48
N GLU A 33 -5.20 1.69 36.43
CA GLU A 33 -5.75 0.39 36.81
C GLU A 33 -6.62 -0.13 35.66
N TYR A 34 -6.00 -0.88 34.75
CA TYR A 34 -6.74 -1.69 33.79
C TYR A 34 -7.21 -2.96 34.51
N ASP A 35 -8.49 -3.32 34.36
CA ASP A 35 -9.04 -4.57 34.89
C ASP A 35 -8.43 -5.77 34.14
N SER A 36 -7.27 -6.21 34.62
CA SER A 36 -6.53 -7.35 34.09
C SER A 36 -7.36 -8.64 34.14
N ALA A 37 -8.23 -8.80 35.13
CA ALA A 37 -9.10 -9.97 35.24
C ALA A 37 -10.17 -9.99 34.13
N ALA A 38 -10.76 -8.83 33.82
CA ALA A 38 -11.70 -8.70 32.69
C ALA A 38 -11.00 -8.92 31.34
N ALA A 39 -9.77 -8.40 31.18
CA ALA A 39 -8.97 -8.63 29.97
C ALA A 39 -8.63 -10.12 29.78
N GLU A 40 -8.24 -10.83 30.85
CA GLU A 40 -8.00 -12.27 30.81
C GLU A 40 -9.26 -13.08 30.48
N ALA A 41 -10.41 -12.71 31.03
CA ALA A 41 -11.68 -13.38 30.76
C ALA A 41 -12.07 -13.25 29.28
N TYR A 42 -11.97 -12.03 28.73
CA TYR A 42 -12.26 -11.77 27.32
C TYR A 42 -11.25 -12.46 26.39
N GLN A 43 -9.96 -12.45 26.72
CA GLN A 43 -8.94 -13.19 25.96
C GLN A 43 -9.28 -14.68 25.89
N LYS A 44 -9.60 -15.31 27.04
CA LYS A 44 -9.98 -16.73 27.10
C LYS A 44 -11.24 -17.04 26.30
N GLU A 45 -12.24 -16.17 26.34
CA GLU A 45 -13.46 -16.32 25.55
C GLU A 45 -13.16 -16.32 24.04
N VAL A 46 -12.40 -15.33 23.58
CA VAL A 46 -12.04 -15.21 22.16
C VAL A 46 -11.14 -16.36 21.71
N GLU A 47 -10.16 -16.77 22.52
CA GLU A 47 -9.31 -17.93 22.23
C GLU A 47 -10.13 -19.23 22.15
N THR A 48 -11.13 -19.40 23.02
CA THR A 48 -12.06 -20.55 22.98
C THR A 48 -12.90 -20.53 21.70
N ARG A 49 -13.37 -19.35 21.27
CA ARG A 49 -14.11 -19.20 20.01
C ARG A 49 -13.23 -19.49 18.80
N ILE A 50 -11.99 -19.01 18.79
CA ILE A 50 -11.00 -19.31 17.75
C ILE A 50 -10.75 -20.82 17.68
N ALA A 51 -10.51 -21.47 18.82
CA ALA A 51 -10.28 -22.92 18.87
C ALA A 51 -11.48 -23.69 18.31
N LYS A 52 -12.71 -23.28 18.64
CA LYS A 52 -13.92 -23.88 18.05
C LYS A 52 -13.94 -23.72 16.53
N LEU A 53 -13.73 -22.52 16.01
CA LEU A 53 -13.70 -22.27 14.57
C LEU A 53 -12.59 -23.06 13.85
N GLU A 54 -11.42 -23.19 14.47
CA GLU A 54 -10.31 -24.00 13.96
C GLU A 54 -10.70 -25.49 13.89
N THR A 55 -11.34 -26.03 14.94
CA THR A 55 -11.83 -27.42 14.92
C THR A 55 -12.89 -27.64 13.84
N GLU A 56 -13.85 -26.74 13.70
CA GLU A 56 -14.88 -26.86 12.68
C GLU A 56 -14.32 -26.69 11.26
N SER A 57 -13.31 -25.83 11.08
CA SER A 57 -12.60 -25.68 9.81
C SER A 57 -11.84 -26.96 9.43
N ASN A 58 -11.23 -27.62 10.42
CA ASN A 58 -10.52 -28.89 10.21
C ASN A 58 -11.46 -30.06 9.89
N GLN A 59 -12.69 -30.04 10.42
CA GLN A 59 -13.72 -31.05 10.09
C GLN A 59 -14.25 -30.90 8.66
N LEU A 60 -14.25 -29.69 8.11
CA LEU A 60 -14.69 -29.40 6.74
C LEU A 60 -13.69 -29.89 5.68
N THR A 61 -13.62 -31.19 5.45
CA THR A 61 -12.77 -31.77 4.39
C THR A 61 -13.47 -31.78 3.03
N GLY A 62 -12.72 -31.97 1.94
CA GLY A 62 -13.26 -32.00 0.56
C GLY A 62 -13.15 -30.68 -0.23
N LYS A 63 -13.24 -30.77 -1.57
CA LYS A 63 -13.12 -29.62 -2.49
C LYS A 63 -14.34 -28.69 -2.40
N ASP A 64 -15.51 -29.24 -2.13
CA ASP A 64 -16.77 -28.50 -2.10
C ASP A 64 -16.88 -27.58 -0.87
N ASN A 65 -16.24 -27.97 0.24
CA ASN A 65 -16.21 -27.18 1.49
C ASN A 65 -15.09 -26.11 1.53
N LYS A 66 -14.42 -25.85 0.40
CA LYS A 66 -13.34 -24.86 0.31
C LYS A 66 -13.82 -23.44 0.67
N LYS A 67 -15.05 -23.09 0.27
CA LYS A 67 -15.64 -21.78 0.55
C LYS A 67 -15.89 -21.59 2.04
N GLU A 68 -16.43 -22.60 2.71
CA GLU A 68 -16.74 -22.55 4.15
C GLU A 68 -15.47 -22.55 5.01
N ARG A 69 -14.46 -23.36 4.68
CA ARG A 69 -13.15 -23.27 5.34
C ARG A 69 -12.51 -21.90 5.20
N SER A 70 -12.58 -21.32 4.00
CA SER A 70 -12.07 -19.96 3.78
C SER A 70 -12.87 -18.92 4.55
N ALA A 71 -14.17 -19.12 4.77
CA ALA A 71 -14.99 -18.21 5.58
C ALA A 71 -14.61 -18.30 7.06
N LYS A 72 -14.46 -19.51 7.62
CA LYS A 72 -14.01 -19.71 9.01
C LYS A 72 -12.59 -19.17 9.24
N GLY A 73 -11.70 -19.34 8.27
CA GLY A 73 -10.36 -18.73 8.33
C GLY A 73 -10.37 -17.20 8.35
N LYS A 74 -11.33 -16.57 7.65
CA LYS A 74 -11.53 -15.11 7.71
C LYS A 74 -12.09 -14.68 9.07
N GLU A 75 -13.07 -15.40 9.61
CA GLU A 75 -13.63 -15.11 10.94
C GLU A 75 -12.57 -15.22 12.04
N ILE A 76 -11.70 -16.24 11.99
CA ILE A 76 -10.55 -16.36 12.91
C ILE A 76 -9.60 -15.16 12.78
N ALA A 77 -9.31 -14.71 11.56
CA ALA A 77 -8.44 -13.56 11.33
C ALA A 77 -9.07 -12.26 11.84
N GLU A 78 -10.38 -12.10 11.71
CA GLU A 78 -11.13 -10.95 12.21
C GLU A 78 -11.12 -10.92 13.74
N LEU A 79 -11.41 -12.04 14.40
CA LEU A 79 -11.32 -12.16 15.87
C LEU A 79 -9.91 -11.86 16.40
N LYS A 80 -8.86 -12.33 15.70
CA LYS A 80 -7.46 -12.06 16.09
C LYS A 80 -7.04 -10.59 15.87
N ASN A 81 -7.74 -9.85 15.01
CA ASN A 81 -7.47 -8.45 14.70
C ASN A 81 -8.41 -7.47 15.41
N GLU A 82 -9.46 -7.95 16.07
CA GLU A 82 -10.40 -7.12 16.81
C GLU A 82 -9.65 -6.30 17.86
N HIS A 83 -9.87 -4.98 17.87
CA HIS A 83 -9.15 -4.04 18.73
C HIS A 83 -9.18 -4.46 20.20
N LYS A 84 -10.36 -4.92 20.67
CA LYS A 84 -10.57 -5.43 22.03
C LYS A 84 -9.71 -6.65 22.34
N TYR A 85 -9.56 -7.59 21.40
CA TYR A 85 -8.75 -8.79 21.61
C TYR A 85 -7.26 -8.47 21.61
N VAL A 86 -6.84 -7.59 20.70
CA VAL A 86 -5.46 -7.12 20.61
C VAL A 86 -5.05 -6.37 21.89
N ASP A 87 -5.94 -5.55 22.43
CA ASP A 87 -5.69 -4.79 23.65
C ASP A 87 -5.78 -5.67 24.90
N ALA A 88 -6.74 -6.60 24.99
CA ALA A 88 -6.76 -7.62 26.04
C ALA A 88 -5.45 -8.44 26.06
N CYS A 89 -4.98 -8.89 24.90
CA CYS A 89 -3.70 -9.60 24.78
C CYS A 89 -2.48 -8.77 25.20
N LYS A 90 -2.54 -7.44 25.07
CA LYS A 90 -1.50 -6.52 25.51
C LYS A 90 -1.56 -6.32 27.02
N ILE A 91 -2.76 -6.08 27.56
CA ILE A 91 -3.01 -5.91 29.00
C ILE A 91 -2.54 -7.15 29.77
N VAL A 92 -2.89 -8.35 29.30
CA VAL A 92 -2.45 -9.63 29.91
C VAL A 92 -0.92 -9.80 29.86
N LYS A 93 -0.24 -9.19 28.88
CA LYS A 93 1.23 -9.17 28.79
C LYS A 93 1.89 -8.03 29.58
N GLY A 94 1.10 -7.23 30.32
CA GLY A 94 1.60 -6.05 31.03
C GLY A 94 2.03 -4.91 30.11
N LEU A 95 1.50 -4.85 28.88
CA LEU A 95 1.77 -3.80 27.91
C LEU A 95 0.59 -2.83 27.83
N GLU A 96 0.87 -1.57 27.50
CA GLU A 96 -0.16 -0.57 27.28
C GLU A 96 -1.07 -0.95 26.08
N PRO A 97 -2.41 -0.83 26.24
CA PRO A 97 -3.35 -1.07 25.17
C PRO A 97 -3.06 -0.12 24.00
N LYS A 98 -3.23 -0.61 22.77
CA LYS A 98 -3.03 0.19 21.56
C LYS A 98 -4.13 1.24 21.38
N PHE A 99 -5.35 0.93 21.84
CA PHE A 99 -6.49 1.83 21.78
C PHE A 99 -7.10 1.94 23.19
N PRO A 100 -6.81 3.01 23.94
CA PRO A 100 -7.20 3.14 25.35
C PRO A 100 -8.71 3.40 25.57
N ASP A 101 -9.57 3.08 24.61
CA ASP A 101 -11.01 3.24 24.72
C ASP A 101 -11.64 2.03 25.45
N TYR A 102 -11.10 1.74 26.65
CA TYR A 102 -11.77 0.90 27.64
C TYR A 102 -12.65 1.79 28.53
N SER A 103 -13.51 2.59 27.90
CA SER A 103 -14.52 3.39 28.60
C SER A 103 -15.87 2.67 28.75
N GLU A 104 -16.00 1.45 28.23
CA GLU A 104 -17.24 0.66 28.27
C GLU A 104 -17.04 -0.81 28.74
N ILE A 105 -16.15 -1.07 29.70
CA ILE A 105 -16.39 -2.24 30.58
C ILE A 105 -17.29 -1.75 31.70
N ALA A 106 -18.57 -1.97 31.47
CA ALA A 106 -19.62 -1.76 32.45
C ALA A 106 -19.22 -2.37 33.79
N CYS A 107 -19.27 -1.53 34.82
CA CYS A 107 -19.51 -1.96 36.20
C CYS A 107 -20.78 -2.84 36.23
N VAL A 108 -20.60 -4.15 36.08
CA VAL A 108 -21.61 -5.15 36.45
C VAL A 108 -20.89 -6.20 37.30
N SER A 109 -20.65 -5.84 38.56
CA SER A 109 -20.47 -6.84 39.62
C SER A 109 -21.83 -7.08 40.28
N PRO A 110 -22.42 -8.29 40.20
CA PRO A 110 -23.56 -8.64 41.01
C PRO A 110 -23.05 -9.11 42.38
N GLY A 111 -23.37 -8.35 43.44
CA GLY A 111 -23.24 -8.84 44.82
C GLY A 111 -22.28 -8.04 45.70
N SER A 112 -22.73 -6.86 46.14
CA SER A 112 -22.25 -6.24 47.37
C SER A 112 -23.30 -5.23 47.84
N SER A 113 -24.32 -5.74 48.52
CA SER A 113 -25.33 -4.97 49.21
C SER A 113 -24.74 -4.35 50.47
N HIS A 114 -24.11 -3.17 50.38
CA HIS A 114 -23.99 -2.24 51.51
C HIS A 114 -24.07 -0.80 51.00
N CYS A 115 -25.26 -0.22 51.13
CA CYS A 115 -25.46 1.22 51.18
C CYS A 115 -24.49 1.85 52.18
N CYS A 116 -23.72 2.86 51.77
CA CYS A 116 -23.24 3.85 52.72
C CYS A 116 -23.38 5.26 52.15
N SER A 117 -24.45 5.91 52.62
CA SER A 117 -24.67 7.34 52.56
C SER A 117 -23.57 8.06 53.34
N ARG A 118 -22.58 8.63 52.64
CA ARG A 118 -21.76 9.79 53.06
C ARG A 118 -20.65 10.05 52.04
N CYS A 119 -20.83 11.07 51.21
CA CYS A 119 -19.78 11.99 50.76
C CYS A 119 -20.39 13.01 49.78
N ALA A 120 -21.34 13.79 50.27
CA ALA A 120 -21.80 15.02 49.64
C ALA A 120 -21.63 16.15 50.66
N SER A 121 -20.40 16.61 50.86
CA SER A 121 -20.04 17.92 51.44
C SER A 121 -18.55 17.99 51.76
N LEU A 122 -17.76 18.63 50.88
CA LEU A 122 -16.58 19.41 51.27
C LEU A 122 -16.13 20.28 50.09
N LEU A 123 -16.92 21.32 49.85
CA LEU A 123 -16.43 22.60 49.37
C LEU A 123 -15.57 23.23 50.48
N ALA A 124 -14.56 23.99 50.06
CA ALA A 124 -13.64 24.80 50.85
C ALA A 124 -12.49 24.05 51.54
N THR A 125 -11.27 24.17 51.00
CA THR A 125 -10.20 25.06 51.52
C THR A 125 -8.87 24.64 50.86
N LEU A 126 -8.34 25.45 49.93
CA LEU A 126 -6.97 25.33 49.43
C LEU A 126 -6.23 26.64 49.71
N PRO A 127 -5.14 26.65 50.50
CA PRO A 127 -4.20 27.76 50.53
C PRO A 127 -3.16 27.61 49.41
N CYS A 128 -2.65 28.75 49.00
CA CYS A 128 -1.60 28.97 48.01
C CYS A 128 -0.42 27.99 48.17
N PHE A 129 -0.12 27.23 47.12
CA PHE A 129 1.20 26.63 46.94
C PHE A 129 1.76 27.04 45.58
N VAL A 130 2.80 27.85 45.67
CA VAL A 130 3.62 28.36 44.56
C VAL A 130 4.27 27.17 43.87
N PHE A 131 3.91 26.93 42.60
CA PHE A 131 4.62 25.95 41.77
C PHE A 131 5.81 26.64 41.11
N ASN A 132 6.99 26.26 41.58
CA ASN A 132 8.29 26.60 41.04
C ASN A 132 8.47 25.86 39.69
N MET A 133 8.57 26.58 38.57
CA MET A 133 8.97 25.99 37.28
C MET A 133 10.49 25.82 37.27
N ALA A 134 10.96 24.63 37.62
CA ALA A 134 12.30 24.19 37.26
C ALA A 134 12.23 23.52 35.88
N ALA A 135 12.85 24.17 34.90
CA ALA A 135 13.11 23.60 33.58
C ALA A 135 13.95 22.32 33.71
N VAL A 136 13.47 21.22 33.13
CA VAL A 136 14.28 20.04 32.82
C VAL A 136 14.35 19.92 31.31
N ASP A 137 15.51 20.32 30.78
CA ASP A 137 15.97 20.02 29.43
C ASP A 137 16.09 18.49 29.25
N GLY A 138 15.03 17.86 28.75
CA GLY A 138 14.99 16.47 28.34
C GLY A 138 14.91 16.34 26.82
N ARG A 139 16.07 16.41 26.15
CA ARG A 139 16.22 16.31 24.68
C ARG A 139 15.85 14.89 24.19
N VAL A 140 14.57 14.62 23.94
CA VAL A 140 14.07 13.40 23.26
C VAL A 140 13.80 13.71 21.80
N LYS A 141 14.45 12.95 20.90
CA LYS A 141 14.35 13.09 19.43
C LYS A 141 12.94 12.75 18.93
N GLY A 142 12.05 13.74 18.88
CA GLY A 142 10.67 13.65 18.36
C GLY A 142 10.45 14.22 16.95
N GLY A 143 11.51 14.55 16.21
CA GLY A 143 11.40 15.37 14.99
C GLY A 143 10.60 14.79 13.82
N ALA A 144 10.27 13.49 13.79
CA ALA A 144 9.53 12.90 12.67
C ALA A 144 8.00 13.13 12.74
N LEU A 145 7.43 13.20 13.95
CA LEU A 145 5.99 13.35 14.16
C LEU A 145 5.58 14.83 14.07
N GLU A 146 6.45 15.71 14.55
CA GLU A 146 6.26 17.16 14.50
C GLU A 146 6.41 17.71 13.07
N LEU A 147 7.34 17.18 12.27
CA LEU A 147 7.44 17.50 10.84
C LEU A 147 6.20 17.05 10.05
N GLN A 148 5.56 15.94 10.43
CA GLN A 148 4.31 15.50 9.79
C GLN A 148 3.12 16.39 10.16
N ALA A 149 3.05 16.84 11.42
CA ALA A 149 2.04 17.81 11.85
C ALA A 149 2.24 19.19 11.20
N GLU A 150 3.49 19.63 11.03
CA GLU A 150 3.81 20.91 10.40
C GLU A 150 3.59 20.89 8.88
N VAL A 151 3.88 19.76 8.22
CA VAL A 151 3.53 19.53 6.81
C VAL A 151 2.01 19.43 6.63
N GLY A 152 1.30 18.80 7.57
CA GLY A 152 -0.17 18.75 7.59
C GLY A 152 -0.82 20.13 7.74
N MET A 153 -0.31 20.98 8.64
CA MET A 153 -0.81 22.36 8.79
C MET A 153 -0.42 23.27 7.63
N LYS A 154 0.72 23.05 6.95
CA LYS A 154 1.08 23.78 5.73
C LYS A 154 0.20 23.38 4.54
N LEU A 155 -0.23 22.12 4.44
CA LEU A 155 -1.20 21.68 3.43
C LEU A 155 -2.59 22.28 3.66
N LEU A 156 -3.07 22.33 4.91
CA LEU A 156 -4.35 22.97 5.26
C LEU A 156 -4.34 24.49 5.02
N LYS A 157 -3.24 25.18 5.33
CA LYS A 157 -3.10 26.62 5.05
C LYS A 157 -2.90 26.93 3.57
N ALA A 158 -2.34 26.02 2.78
CA ALA A 158 -2.22 26.18 1.34
C ALA A 158 -3.57 26.02 0.61
N THR A 159 -4.47 25.17 1.13
CA THR A 159 -5.83 25.00 0.58
C THR A 159 -6.78 26.16 0.88
N GLU A 160 -6.51 26.98 1.91
CA GLU A 160 -7.31 28.18 2.23
C GLU A 160 -6.90 29.42 1.40
N ALA A 161 -5.81 29.34 0.64
CA ALA A 161 -5.25 30.49 -0.09
C ALA A 161 -5.77 30.66 -1.53
N SER A 162 -6.54 29.71 -2.06
CA SER A 162 -7.26 29.89 -3.32
C SER A 162 -8.69 30.33 -3.00
N GLY A 163 -9.00 31.61 -3.20
CA GLY A 163 -10.34 32.18 -3.01
C GLY A 163 -11.40 31.68 -4.02
N ALA A 164 -11.34 30.41 -4.40
CA ALA A 164 -12.34 29.73 -5.20
C ALA A 164 -13.40 29.14 -4.27
N GLU A 165 -14.62 29.67 -4.32
CA GLU A 165 -15.75 29.03 -3.66
C GLU A 165 -16.19 27.82 -4.50
N TYR A 166 -16.17 26.65 -3.87
CA TYR A 166 -16.64 25.39 -4.44
C TYR A 166 -18.04 25.08 -3.93
N ASP A 167 -18.86 24.46 -4.78
CA ASP A 167 -20.15 23.92 -4.38
C ASP A 167 -19.97 22.57 -3.68
N SER A 168 -19.59 22.63 -2.40
CA SER A 168 -19.44 21.44 -1.56
C SER A 168 -20.75 20.66 -1.42
N ALA A 169 -21.90 21.35 -1.39
CA ALA A 169 -23.21 20.71 -1.26
C ALA A 169 -23.58 19.88 -2.50
N ALA A 170 -23.37 20.42 -3.71
CA ALA A 170 -23.59 19.67 -4.95
C ALA A 170 -22.57 18.54 -5.14
N ALA A 171 -21.31 18.76 -4.76
CA ALA A 171 -20.27 17.73 -4.79
C ALA A 171 -20.62 16.55 -3.87
N GLU A 172 -21.07 16.81 -2.64
CA GLU A 172 -21.51 15.77 -1.70
C GLU A 172 -22.74 15.01 -2.21
N ALA A 173 -23.71 15.71 -2.79
CA ALA A 173 -24.91 15.07 -3.34
C ALA A 173 -24.56 14.12 -4.49
N TYR A 174 -23.70 14.56 -5.40
CA TYR A 174 -23.24 13.74 -6.52
C TYR A 174 -22.36 12.57 -6.07
N GLN A 175 -21.47 12.78 -5.10
CA GLN A 175 -20.68 11.70 -4.50
C GLN A 175 -21.59 10.63 -3.91
N LYS A 176 -22.59 11.02 -3.10
CA LYS A 176 -23.55 10.08 -2.47
C LYS A 176 -24.37 9.32 -3.52
N GLU A 177 -24.77 9.98 -4.61
CA GLU A 177 -25.48 9.32 -5.71
C GLU A 177 -24.61 8.26 -6.40
N VAL A 178 -23.36 8.60 -6.74
CA VAL A 178 -22.44 7.67 -7.41
C VAL A 178 -22.04 6.53 -6.48
N GLU A 179 -21.79 6.80 -5.19
CA GLU A 179 -21.52 5.76 -4.18
C GLU A 179 -22.72 4.82 -4.01
N THR A 180 -23.95 5.34 -4.05
CA THR A 180 -25.17 4.51 -4.02
C THR A 180 -25.27 3.63 -5.26
N ARG A 181 -24.93 4.15 -6.45
CA ARG A 181 -24.90 3.37 -7.71
C ARG A 181 -23.81 2.29 -7.67
N ILE A 182 -22.62 2.62 -7.18
CA ILE A 182 -21.52 1.67 -6.98
C ILE A 182 -21.94 0.57 -6.01
N ALA A 183 -22.54 0.91 -4.87
CA ALA A 183 -23.01 -0.07 -3.90
C ALA A 183 -24.07 -1.02 -4.49
N LYS A 184 -25.00 -0.49 -5.31
CA LYS A 184 -25.96 -1.33 -6.06
C LYS A 184 -25.25 -2.27 -7.03
N LEU A 185 -24.33 -1.79 -7.85
CA LEU A 185 -23.57 -2.64 -8.78
C LEU A 185 -22.69 -3.67 -8.05
N GLU A 186 -22.11 -3.32 -6.89
CA GLU A 186 -21.32 -4.22 -6.06
C GLU A 186 -22.20 -5.32 -5.44
N THR A 187 -23.40 -4.98 -4.94
CA THR A 187 -24.36 -5.97 -4.42
C THR A 187 -24.86 -6.91 -5.53
N GLU A 188 -25.20 -6.38 -6.71
CA GLU A 188 -25.61 -7.20 -7.84
C GLU A 188 -24.48 -8.09 -8.37
N SER A 189 -23.24 -7.57 -8.40
CA SER A 189 -22.04 -8.34 -8.76
C SER A 189 -21.79 -9.50 -7.78
N ASN A 190 -22.02 -9.27 -6.49
CA ASN A 190 -21.93 -10.28 -5.45
C ASN A 190 -23.05 -11.32 -5.50
N GLN A 191 -24.25 -10.94 -5.96
CA GLN A 191 -25.38 -11.86 -6.18
C GLN A 191 -25.16 -12.76 -7.42
N LEU A 192 -24.48 -12.25 -8.45
CA LEU A 192 -24.10 -12.99 -9.66
C LEU A 192 -22.97 -13.99 -9.39
N THR A 193 -23.26 -15.00 -8.58
CA THR A 193 -22.40 -16.15 -8.29
C THR A 193 -22.51 -17.22 -9.39
N GLY A 194 -21.61 -18.21 -9.38
CA GLY A 194 -21.54 -19.27 -10.43
C GLY A 194 -20.48 -19.01 -11.50
N LYS A 195 -20.17 -20.05 -12.29
CA LYS A 195 -19.13 -20.03 -13.34
C LYS A 195 -19.64 -19.33 -14.61
N ASP A 196 -20.93 -19.46 -14.90
CA ASP A 196 -21.58 -18.93 -16.10
C ASP A 196 -21.76 -17.40 -16.04
N ASN A 197 -22.00 -16.85 -14.85
CA ASN A 197 -22.18 -15.41 -14.62
C ASN A 197 -20.85 -14.62 -14.55
N LYS A 198 -19.72 -15.25 -14.91
CA LYS A 198 -18.39 -14.62 -14.88
C LYS A 198 -18.31 -13.40 -15.77
N LYS A 199 -18.93 -13.45 -16.97
CA LYS A 199 -18.94 -12.33 -17.90
C LYS A 199 -19.69 -11.13 -17.31
N GLU A 200 -20.88 -11.35 -16.77
CA GLU A 200 -21.72 -10.31 -16.18
C GLU A 200 -21.09 -9.68 -14.93
N ARG A 201 -20.46 -10.49 -14.06
CA ARG A 201 -19.70 -9.97 -12.92
C ARG A 201 -18.53 -9.08 -13.35
N SER A 202 -17.82 -9.49 -14.40
CA SER A 202 -16.73 -8.66 -14.94
C SER A 202 -17.23 -7.41 -15.67
N ALA A 203 -18.43 -7.42 -16.26
CA ALA A 203 -19.06 -6.23 -16.83
C ALA A 203 -19.43 -5.22 -15.74
N LYS A 204 -20.11 -5.65 -14.67
CA LYS A 204 -20.41 -4.79 -13.50
C LYS A 204 -19.16 -4.25 -12.82
N GLY A 205 -18.09 -5.05 -12.76
CA GLY A 205 -16.79 -4.59 -12.27
C GLY A 205 -16.15 -3.48 -13.12
N LYS A 206 -16.36 -3.49 -14.45
CA LYS A 206 -15.93 -2.40 -15.34
C LYS A 206 -16.78 -1.15 -15.15
N GLU A 207 -18.10 -1.30 -15.07
CA GLU A 207 -19.02 -0.18 -14.80
C GLU A 207 -18.69 0.52 -13.48
N ILE A 208 -18.39 -0.23 -12.41
CA ILE A 208 -17.91 0.32 -11.14
C ILE A 208 -16.60 1.09 -11.31
N ALA A 209 -15.66 0.57 -12.11
CA ALA A 209 -14.39 1.24 -12.36
C ALA A 209 -14.56 2.53 -13.18
N GLU A 210 -15.44 2.53 -14.17
CA GLU A 210 -15.79 3.72 -14.97
C GLU A 210 -16.43 4.81 -14.10
N LEU A 211 -17.38 4.44 -13.23
CA LEU A 211 -17.99 5.38 -12.27
C LEU A 211 -16.97 5.96 -11.28
N LYS A 212 -16.01 5.16 -10.82
CA LYS A 212 -14.93 5.63 -9.92
C LYS A 212 -13.90 6.52 -10.64
N ASN A 213 -13.76 6.37 -11.96
CA ASN A 213 -12.82 7.15 -12.78
C ASN A 213 -13.47 8.38 -13.43
N GLU A 214 -14.79 8.51 -13.38
CA GLU A 214 -15.51 9.65 -13.95
C GLU A 214 -14.96 10.96 -13.36
N HIS A 215 -14.53 11.90 -14.22
CA HIS A 215 -13.84 13.12 -13.81
C HIS A 215 -14.66 13.95 -12.81
N LYS A 216 -15.99 13.94 -12.96
CA LYS A 216 -16.93 14.56 -12.01
C LYS A 216 -16.89 13.90 -10.63
N TYR A 217 -16.82 12.57 -10.57
CA TYR A 217 -16.75 11.85 -9.29
C TYR A 217 -15.40 12.05 -8.60
N VAL A 218 -14.31 12.04 -9.38
CA VAL A 218 -12.96 12.33 -8.88
C VAL A 218 -12.88 13.74 -8.28
N ASP A 219 -13.49 14.72 -8.93
CA ASP A 219 -13.56 16.09 -8.42
C ASP A 219 -14.49 16.22 -7.22
N ALA A 220 -15.65 15.57 -7.22
CA ALA A 220 -16.56 15.55 -6.08
C ALA A 220 -15.86 14.97 -4.82
N CYS A 221 -15.19 13.82 -4.96
CA CYS A 221 -14.41 13.23 -3.88
C CYS A 221 -13.24 14.10 -3.40
N LYS A 222 -12.67 14.95 -4.26
CA LYS A 222 -11.61 15.89 -3.88
C LYS A 222 -12.18 17.06 -3.10
N ILE A 223 -13.28 17.64 -3.57
CA ILE A 223 -13.95 18.76 -2.93
C ILE A 223 -14.47 18.38 -1.54
N VAL A 224 -15.08 17.19 -1.39
CA VAL A 224 -15.52 16.68 -0.07
C VAL A 224 -14.35 16.44 0.88
N LYS A 225 -13.15 16.17 0.34
CA LYS A 225 -11.90 16.07 1.13
C LYS A 225 -11.22 17.41 1.38
N GLY A 226 -11.81 18.53 0.95
CA GLY A 226 -11.22 19.87 1.07
C GLY A 226 -10.01 20.10 0.16
N LEU A 227 -9.89 19.34 -0.93
CA LEU A 227 -8.85 19.49 -1.95
C LEU A 227 -9.42 20.15 -3.20
N GLU A 228 -8.58 20.89 -3.93
CA GLU A 228 -8.99 21.51 -5.18
C GLU A 228 -9.37 20.46 -6.24
N PRO A 229 -10.47 20.69 -6.99
CA PRO A 229 -10.90 19.81 -8.08
C PRO A 229 -9.81 19.73 -9.16
N LYS A 230 -9.56 18.52 -9.68
CA LYS A 230 -8.54 18.29 -10.70
C LYS A 230 -9.01 18.74 -12.08
N PHE A 231 -10.30 18.60 -12.37
CA PHE A 231 -10.89 18.86 -13.67
C PHE A 231 -11.82 20.08 -13.69
N GLY A 232 -11.87 20.83 -12.58
CA GLY A 232 -12.63 22.08 -12.48
C GLY A 232 -14.14 21.90 -12.39
N HIS A 233 -14.65 20.70 -12.07
CA HIS A 233 -16.07 20.51 -11.78
C HIS A 233 -16.45 21.09 -10.41
N PHE A 234 -17.69 21.59 -10.26
CA PHE A 234 -18.26 22.17 -9.03
C PHE A 234 -17.63 23.49 -8.53
N VAL A 235 -17.04 24.29 -9.43
CA VAL A 235 -16.57 25.67 -9.12
C VAL A 235 -17.72 26.66 -9.33
N THR A 236 -18.14 27.39 -8.29
CA THR A 236 -19.31 28.32 -8.36
C THR A 236 -18.94 29.80 -8.34
N LYS A 237 -17.76 30.18 -7.82
CA LYS A 237 -17.18 31.51 -8.08
C LYS A 237 -15.77 31.39 -8.63
N ALA A 238 -15.62 31.73 -9.91
CA ALA A 238 -14.32 31.92 -10.55
C ALA A 238 -13.71 33.24 -10.06
N ALA A 239 -12.77 33.19 -9.11
CA ALA A 239 -11.85 34.30 -8.90
C ALA A 239 -10.98 34.48 -10.16
N VAL A 240 -10.97 35.69 -10.71
CA VAL A 240 -10.24 36.05 -11.93
C VAL A 240 -8.73 36.12 -11.62
N LEU A 241 -8.01 35.08 -12.07
CA LEU A 241 -6.68 35.04 -12.74
C LEU A 241 -5.38 35.41 -11.98
N PRO A 242 -4.24 34.74 -12.30
CA PRO A 242 -3.52 35.02 -13.55
C PRO A 242 -3.53 33.86 -14.55
N GLN A 243 -4.05 34.14 -15.75
CA GLN A 243 -3.53 33.60 -16.99
C GLN A 243 -2.08 34.05 -17.12
N ILE A 244 -1.18 33.12 -17.41
CA ILE A 244 0.09 33.43 -18.06
C ILE A 244 -0.22 33.47 -19.56
N GLU A 245 -0.53 34.66 -20.09
CA GLU A 245 -0.43 35.01 -21.51
C GLU A 245 1.05 34.88 -21.96
N LYS A 246 1.45 34.46 -23.17
CA LYS A 246 1.04 34.86 -24.54
C LYS A 246 1.89 34.06 -25.58
N PRO A 247 1.60 34.06 -26.91
CA PRO A 247 0.51 34.75 -27.58
C PRO A 247 -0.39 33.88 -28.49
N GLU A 248 -1.57 34.46 -28.71
CA GLU A 248 -2.68 34.18 -29.60
C GLU A 248 -2.36 33.57 -30.97
N THR A 249 -3.21 32.67 -31.46
CA THR A 249 -4.05 33.02 -32.63
C THR A 249 -5.30 32.14 -32.78
N VAL A 250 -6.40 32.84 -33.02
CA VAL A 250 -7.72 32.40 -33.48
C VAL A 250 -7.60 31.50 -34.72
N GLN A 251 -8.41 30.43 -34.83
CA GLN A 251 -9.38 30.24 -35.94
C GLN A 251 -10.06 28.86 -35.93
N GLU A 252 -11.39 28.94 -36.00
CA GLU A 252 -12.33 27.96 -36.48
C GLU A 252 -12.28 27.90 -38.03
N ALA A 253 -12.57 26.72 -38.58
CA ALA A 253 -13.03 26.41 -39.95
C ALA A 253 -12.00 26.14 -41.08
N PRO A 254 -12.33 25.22 -42.02
CA PRO A 254 -11.42 24.64 -43.00
C PRO A 254 -11.28 25.44 -44.31
N GLU A 255 -10.05 25.38 -44.80
CA GLU A 255 -9.50 25.52 -46.15
C GLU A 255 -10.45 25.50 -47.38
N GLN A 256 -10.32 26.51 -48.25
CA GLN A 256 -10.40 26.34 -49.71
C GLN A 256 -9.51 27.33 -50.49
N LYS A 257 -8.62 26.74 -51.30
CA LYS A 257 -8.14 27.15 -52.65
C LYS A 257 -7.25 28.40 -52.80
N ALA A 258 -6.01 28.14 -53.23
CA ALA A 258 -5.47 28.45 -54.59
C ALA A 258 -4.06 29.11 -54.61
N ARG A 259 -3.12 28.32 -55.15
CA ARG A 259 -2.09 28.63 -56.19
C ARG A 259 -0.99 29.71 -55.96
N LYS A 260 0.22 29.23 -56.30
CA LYS A 260 1.36 29.82 -57.03
C LYS A 260 2.58 30.33 -56.23
N ASP A 261 3.72 29.65 -56.50
CA ASP A 261 5.06 30.17 -56.86
C ASP A 261 5.59 31.44 -56.15
N ASN A 262 6.83 31.53 -55.62
CA ASN A 262 8.11 31.09 -56.19
C ASN A 262 9.23 31.30 -55.12
N LYS A 263 10.28 30.46 -55.12
CA LYS A 263 11.72 30.83 -54.92
C LYS A 263 12.18 31.45 -53.59
N LYS A 264 12.99 30.70 -52.82
CA LYS A 264 14.47 30.85 -52.77
C LYS A 264 15.09 29.89 -51.74
N GLU A 265 16.11 29.17 -52.20
CA GLU A 265 16.94 28.22 -51.46
C GLU A 265 17.66 28.86 -50.25
N LYS A 266 17.79 28.11 -49.15
CA LYS A 266 19.05 28.07 -48.36
C LYS A 266 19.17 26.84 -47.44
N LYS A 267 19.85 25.82 -47.97
CA LYS A 267 21.02 25.11 -47.41
C LYS A 267 20.96 24.55 -45.97
N GLU A 268 20.94 23.21 -45.92
CA GLU A 268 21.71 22.28 -45.07
C GLU A 268 21.97 22.64 -43.60
N LYS A 269 21.36 21.85 -42.72
CA LYS A 269 22.07 21.28 -41.56
C LYS A 269 21.76 19.80 -41.50
N GLU A 270 22.77 18.99 -41.81
CA GLU A 270 22.85 17.58 -41.42
C GLU A 270 22.70 17.50 -39.90
N SER A 271 21.48 17.22 -39.44
CA SER A 271 21.26 16.66 -38.11
C SER A 271 21.24 15.16 -38.30
N ALA A 272 22.28 14.51 -37.77
CA ALA A 272 22.28 13.08 -37.57
C ALA A 272 20.99 12.66 -36.82
N GLY A 273 20.24 11.73 -37.42
CA GLY A 273 19.07 11.08 -36.82
C GLY A 273 17.76 11.37 -37.56
N LEU A 274 17.43 10.49 -38.51
CA LEU A 274 16.14 10.27 -39.19
C LEU A 274 15.36 11.49 -39.72
N SER A 275 14.92 11.38 -40.97
CA SER A 275 14.00 12.36 -41.57
C SER A 275 12.66 12.40 -40.82
N PRO A 276 11.93 13.52 -40.81
CA PRO A 276 10.62 13.65 -40.14
C PRO A 276 9.59 12.63 -40.63
N ASP A 277 9.77 12.04 -41.81
CA ASP A 277 8.91 11.01 -42.35
C ASP A 277 9.23 9.62 -41.79
N GLU A 278 10.50 9.32 -41.50
CA GLU A 278 10.89 8.07 -40.83
C GLU A 278 10.44 8.02 -39.35
N LEU A 279 10.30 9.18 -38.69
CA LEU A 279 9.70 9.26 -37.34
C LEU A 279 8.20 8.96 -37.38
N LYS A 280 7.47 9.44 -38.39
CA LYS A 280 6.06 9.09 -38.61
C LYS A 280 5.91 7.61 -38.95
N GLU A 281 6.85 7.03 -39.69
CA GLU A 281 6.89 5.57 -39.91
C GLU A 281 7.11 4.80 -38.61
N LEU A 282 7.95 5.29 -37.69
CA LEU A 282 8.18 4.65 -36.40
C LEU A 282 6.94 4.72 -35.49
N GLU A 283 6.26 5.86 -35.44
CA GLU A 283 5.01 6.03 -34.68
C GLU A 283 3.85 5.21 -35.26
N SER A 284 3.70 5.21 -36.59
CA SER A 284 2.68 4.38 -37.27
C SER A 284 2.96 2.88 -37.11
N LEU A 285 4.22 2.43 -37.18
CA LEU A 285 4.57 1.03 -36.90
C LEU A 285 4.25 0.62 -35.45
N LYS A 286 4.44 1.52 -34.47
CA LYS A 286 4.02 1.26 -33.08
C LYS A 286 2.50 1.09 -32.98
N GLN A 287 1.73 1.94 -33.65
CA GLN A 287 0.28 1.86 -33.68
C GLN A 287 -0.21 0.58 -34.38
N GLN A 288 0.35 0.26 -35.54
CA GLN A 288 0.04 -0.96 -36.30
C GLN A 288 0.36 -2.24 -35.51
N ILE A 289 1.48 -2.29 -34.77
CA ILE A 289 1.79 -3.42 -33.89
C ILE A 289 0.75 -3.58 -32.78
N VAL A 290 0.21 -2.48 -32.23
CA VAL A 290 -0.82 -2.54 -31.18
C VAL A 290 -2.17 -2.97 -31.77
N GLU A 291 -2.56 -2.40 -32.91
CA GLU A 291 -3.79 -2.73 -33.62
C GLU A 291 -3.80 -4.19 -34.09
N GLU A 292 -2.71 -4.67 -34.72
CA GLU A 292 -2.64 -6.08 -35.15
C GLU A 292 -2.58 -7.04 -33.96
N LYS A 293 -1.93 -6.66 -32.85
CA LYS A 293 -2.00 -7.43 -31.60
C LYS A 293 -3.40 -7.42 -30.99
N ALA A 294 -4.20 -6.36 -31.18
CA ALA A 294 -5.58 -6.29 -30.73
C ALA A 294 -6.49 -7.17 -31.60
N ILE A 295 -6.38 -7.06 -32.93
CA ILE A 295 -7.13 -7.87 -33.90
C ILE A 295 -6.83 -9.35 -33.70
N LEU A 296 -5.56 -9.75 -33.49
CA LEU A 296 -5.21 -11.14 -33.25
C LEU A 296 -5.74 -11.66 -31.90
N LYS A 297 -5.91 -10.79 -30.89
CA LYS A 297 -6.60 -11.15 -29.63
C LYS A 297 -8.09 -11.33 -29.85
N GLU A 298 -8.72 -10.49 -30.67
CA GLU A 298 -10.14 -10.60 -31.04
C GLU A 298 -10.41 -11.87 -31.87
N GLN A 299 -9.47 -12.25 -32.73
CA GLN A 299 -9.47 -13.53 -33.45
C GLN A 299 -9.17 -14.74 -32.55
N GLY A 300 -9.03 -14.54 -31.24
CA GLY A 300 -8.90 -15.62 -30.26
C GLY A 300 -7.52 -16.26 -30.18
N MET A 301 -6.49 -15.70 -30.82
CA MET A 301 -5.12 -16.19 -30.69
C MET A 301 -4.58 -15.88 -29.29
N SER A 302 -3.94 -16.87 -28.66
CA SER A 302 -3.30 -16.67 -27.36
C SER A 302 -2.10 -15.73 -27.49
N GLY A 303 -1.77 -14.97 -26.43
CA GLY A 303 -0.63 -14.03 -26.46
C GLY A 303 0.71 -14.65 -26.89
N GLY A 304 0.91 -15.95 -26.60
CA GLY A 304 2.08 -16.70 -27.06
C GLY A 304 2.08 -17.02 -28.56
N GLN A 305 0.91 -17.16 -29.20
CA GLN A 305 0.76 -17.32 -30.65
C GLN A 305 0.89 -15.98 -31.38
N ILE A 306 0.36 -14.90 -30.79
CA ILE A 306 0.48 -13.53 -31.32
C ILE A 306 1.94 -13.10 -31.46
N ASN A 307 2.79 -13.44 -30.48
CA ASN A 307 4.22 -13.15 -30.52
C ASN A 307 4.99 -13.96 -31.57
N LYS A 308 4.39 -15.02 -32.12
CA LYS A 308 4.97 -15.84 -33.21
C LYS A 308 4.41 -15.49 -34.58
N ASN A 309 3.45 -14.57 -34.66
CA ASN A 309 2.89 -14.16 -35.93
C ASN A 309 3.97 -13.43 -36.75
N GLU A 310 4.25 -13.95 -37.94
CA GLU A 310 5.31 -13.47 -38.84
C GLU A 310 5.15 -11.97 -39.16
N LYS A 311 3.91 -11.48 -39.20
CA LYS A 311 3.60 -10.07 -39.44
C LYS A 311 3.99 -9.18 -38.26
N ILE A 312 3.71 -9.62 -37.02
CA ILE A 312 4.15 -8.88 -35.82
C ILE A 312 5.66 -8.92 -35.67
N VAL A 313 6.29 -10.07 -35.93
CA VAL A 313 7.75 -10.22 -35.83
C VAL A 313 8.44 -9.31 -36.85
N SER A 314 8.00 -9.30 -38.11
CA SER A 314 8.58 -8.42 -39.13
C SER A 314 8.39 -6.93 -38.83
N MET A 315 7.22 -6.51 -38.32
CA MET A 315 7.01 -5.12 -37.90
C MET A 315 7.89 -4.73 -36.71
N VAL A 316 8.08 -5.62 -35.73
CA VAL A 316 8.96 -5.38 -34.57
C VAL A 316 10.43 -5.34 -34.99
N THR A 317 10.85 -6.18 -35.93
CA THR A 317 12.21 -6.13 -36.51
C THR A 317 12.44 -4.81 -37.24
N ARG A 318 11.53 -4.38 -38.11
CA ARG A 318 11.63 -3.07 -38.80
C ARG A 318 11.58 -1.90 -37.81
N LEU A 319 10.80 -2.00 -36.74
CA LEU A 319 10.77 -1.01 -35.66
C LEU A 319 12.12 -0.93 -34.93
N ASN A 320 12.76 -2.06 -34.67
CA ASN A 320 14.07 -2.10 -34.02
C ASN A 320 15.17 -1.58 -34.94
N GLU A 321 15.14 -1.91 -36.23
CA GLU A 321 16.07 -1.35 -37.24
C GLU A 321 15.92 0.17 -37.36
N LEU A 322 14.70 0.71 -37.36
CA LEU A 322 14.47 2.16 -37.37
C LEU A 322 14.95 2.83 -36.08
N LYS A 323 14.80 2.17 -34.93
CA LYS A 323 15.36 2.67 -33.66
C LYS A 323 16.89 2.62 -33.63
N GLU A 324 17.52 1.59 -34.18
CA GLU A 324 18.99 1.51 -34.31
C GLU A 324 19.56 2.53 -35.30
N LYS A 325 18.77 2.95 -36.30
CA LYS A 325 19.12 4.09 -37.17
C LYS A 325 18.93 5.44 -36.48
N GLN A 326 18.00 5.55 -35.53
CA GLN A 326 17.82 6.74 -34.70
C GLN A 326 18.99 6.94 -33.73
N ASP A 327 19.49 5.83 -33.17
CA ASP A 327 20.59 5.79 -32.19
C ASP A 327 21.61 4.69 -32.57
N PRO A 328 22.60 4.99 -33.42
CA PRO A 328 23.59 4.00 -33.84
C PRO A 328 24.53 3.65 -32.68
N GLY A 329 24.21 2.59 -31.94
CA GLY A 329 25.07 2.11 -30.84
C GLY A 329 24.49 1.04 -29.89
N SER A 330 23.25 0.58 -30.04
CA SER A 330 22.68 -0.40 -29.09
C SER A 330 22.94 -1.89 -29.43
N SER A 331 23.53 -2.19 -30.59
CA SER A 331 23.73 -3.57 -31.08
C SER A 331 25.20 -3.95 -31.37
N LYS A 332 26.18 -3.31 -30.72
CA LYS A 332 27.59 -3.78 -30.75
C LYS A 332 28.06 -4.24 -29.38
N LYS A 333 28.24 -5.56 -29.25
CA LYS A 333 29.12 -6.19 -28.27
C LYS A 333 30.56 -5.80 -28.62
N ASP A 334 31.12 -4.80 -27.95
CA ASP A 334 32.56 -4.56 -28.00
C ASP A 334 33.23 -5.12 -26.73
N LYS A 335 34.07 -6.13 -26.97
CA LYS A 335 35.05 -6.65 -26.02
C LYS A 335 36.15 -5.60 -25.79
N ASP A 336 36.57 -5.50 -24.53
CA ASP A 336 37.86 -5.00 -24.06
C ASP A 336 38.26 -3.54 -24.36
N ALA A 337 38.16 -2.66 -23.36
CA ALA A 337 39.32 -2.14 -22.60
C ALA A 337 38.99 -0.88 -21.75
N LYS A 338 39.17 -1.03 -20.43
CA LYS A 338 39.81 -0.09 -19.49
C LYS A 338 39.29 1.38 -19.34
N LYS A 339 38.75 1.62 -18.13
CA LYS A 339 38.88 2.82 -17.27
C LYS A 339 37.72 3.84 -17.21
N ASP A 340 37.04 3.82 -16.06
CA ASP A 340 36.41 4.92 -15.31
C ASP A 340 35.48 5.91 -16.04
N ALA A 341 34.15 5.77 -15.85
CA ALA A 341 33.25 6.88 -15.48
C ALA A 341 31.78 6.42 -15.37
N LYS A 342 31.31 6.30 -14.12
CA LYS A 342 29.95 6.49 -13.60
C LYS A 342 28.86 6.94 -14.61
N LYS A 343 28.26 5.99 -15.34
CA LYS A 343 26.92 6.11 -15.95
C LYS A 343 26.21 4.75 -15.84
N LYS A 344 24.99 4.76 -15.30
CA LYS A 344 24.13 3.57 -15.11
C LYS A 344 24.03 2.79 -16.41
N THR A 345 24.60 1.59 -16.41
CA THR A 345 24.64 0.69 -17.55
C THR A 345 23.61 -0.40 -17.27
N PRO A 346 22.65 -0.69 -18.16
CA PRO A 346 21.70 -1.78 -17.93
C PRO A 346 22.48 -3.08 -17.71
N LEU A 347 22.15 -3.82 -16.64
CA LEU A 347 22.78 -5.10 -16.29
C LEU A 347 22.90 -5.98 -17.53
N SER A 348 24.10 -6.50 -17.79
CA SER A 348 24.33 -7.40 -18.92
C SER A 348 23.45 -8.65 -18.80
N ALA A 349 23.17 -9.34 -19.92
CA ALA A 349 22.32 -10.53 -19.92
C ALA A 349 22.85 -11.68 -19.03
N GLU A 350 24.13 -11.63 -18.66
CA GLU A 350 24.76 -12.54 -17.70
C GLU A 350 24.52 -12.07 -16.26
N GLU A 351 24.72 -10.78 -15.96
CA GLU A 351 24.43 -10.18 -14.64
C GLU A 351 22.93 -10.24 -14.29
N GLN A 352 22.02 -10.19 -15.28
CA GLN A 352 20.58 -10.38 -15.03
C GLN A 352 20.25 -11.83 -14.60
N LYS A 353 20.99 -12.82 -15.11
CA LYS A 353 20.83 -14.22 -14.67
C LYS A 353 21.39 -14.40 -13.27
N GLU A 354 22.54 -13.79 -12.96
CA GLU A 354 23.12 -13.79 -11.62
C GLU A 354 22.20 -13.09 -10.60
N TYR A 355 21.55 -11.99 -10.99
CA TYR A 355 20.56 -11.32 -10.14
C TYR A 355 19.35 -12.22 -9.83
N ALA A 356 18.79 -12.88 -10.87
CA ALA A 356 17.67 -13.81 -10.68
C ALA A 356 18.08 -15.05 -9.86
N GLN A 357 19.29 -15.55 -10.04
CA GLN A 357 19.85 -16.65 -9.24
C GLN A 357 20.03 -16.24 -7.79
N LEU A 358 20.67 -15.09 -7.52
CA LEU A 358 20.91 -14.58 -6.17
C LEU A 358 19.60 -14.29 -5.43
N GLN A 359 18.58 -13.79 -6.13
CA GLN A 359 17.25 -13.62 -5.55
C GLN A 359 16.61 -14.96 -5.15
N GLY A 360 16.74 -15.99 -5.99
CA GLY A 360 16.29 -17.35 -5.67
C GLY A 360 17.07 -17.97 -4.50
N ASP A 361 18.39 -17.80 -4.47
CA ASP A 361 19.26 -18.32 -3.41
C ASP A 361 18.93 -17.70 -2.05
N ILE A 362 18.59 -16.40 -2.00
CA ILE A 362 18.12 -15.73 -0.77
C ILE A 362 16.83 -16.36 -0.25
N GLU A 363 15.87 -16.67 -1.12
CA GLU A 363 14.60 -17.30 -0.72
C GLU A 363 14.81 -18.74 -0.22
N VAL A 364 15.64 -19.51 -0.92
CA VAL A 364 16.02 -20.87 -0.51
C VAL A 364 16.78 -20.84 0.81
N TYR A 365 17.71 -19.91 1.00
CA TYR A 365 18.47 -19.77 2.24
C TYR A 365 17.57 -19.34 3.41
N LYS A 366 16.65 -18.38 3.20
CA LYS A 366 15.62 -18.01 4.19
C LYS A 366 14.73 -19.20 4.57
N ALA A 367 14.39 -20.06 3.61
CA ALA A 367 13.62 -21.28 3.88
C ALA A 367 14.45 -22.27 4.71
N LYS A 368 15.70 -22.54 4.33
CA LYS A 368 16.61 -23.42 5.09
C LYS A 368 16.82 -22.95 6.52
N LEU A 369 17.06 -21.66 6.75
CA LEU A 369 17.19 -21.11 8.10
C LEU A 369 15.92 -21.32 8.94
N ARG A 370 14.73 -21.27 8.32
CA ARG A 370 13.46 -21.55 9.00
C ARG A 370 13.24 -23.05 9.26
N THR A 371 13.55 -23.91 8.28
CA THR A 371 13.16 -25.33 8.32
C THR A 371 14.22 -26.24 8.92
N GLU A 372 15.49 -26.02 8.59
CA GLU A 372 16.61 -26.87 9.04
C GLU A 372 17.19 -26.37 10.36
N PHE A 373 17.33 -25.04 10.50
CA PHE A 373 17.96 -24.42 11.68
C PHE A 373 16.95 -23.93 12.72
N GLY A 374 15.64 -23.91 12.38
CA GLY A 374 14.58 -23.48 13.30
C GLY A 374 14.71 -22.03 13.76
N TYR A 375 15.43 -21.19 13.01
CA TYR A 375 15.71 -19.81 13.41
C TYR A 375 14.42 -18.99 13.43
N SER A 376 14.29 -18.17 14.48
CA SER A 376 13.25 -17.16 14.57
C SER A 376 13.46 -16.07 13.52
N ASN A 377 12.40 -15.34 13.17
CA ASN A 377 12.49 -14.22 12.20
C ASN A 377 13.51 -13.13 12.60
N LYS A 378 13.91 -13.04 13.87
CA LYS A 378 14.97 -12.14 14.33
C LYS A 378 16.36 -12.69 14.00
N GLU A 379 16.57 -13.99 14.23
CA GLU A 379 17.84 -14.68 13.93
C GLU A 379 18.10 -14.78 12.43
N ILE A 380 17.07 -15.04 11.62
CA ILE A 380 17.17 -15.06 10.15
C ILE A 380 17.63 -13.71 9.60
N LYS A 381 17.17 -12.60 10.18
CA LYS A 381 17.60 -11.26 9.76
C LYS A 381 18.96 -10.85 10.33
N ALA A 382 19.39 -11.49 11.42
CA ALA A 382 20.68 -11.22 12.04
C ALA A 382 21.82 -11.99 11.35
N ASP A 383 21.48 -13.06 10.61
CA ASP A 383 22.39 -13.95 9.93
C ASP A 383 23.38 -13.21 9.00
N PRO A 384 24.70 -13.44 9.14
CA PRO A 384 25.72 -12.75 8.38
C PRO A 384 25.70 -13.09 6.89
N ASP A 385 25.41 -14.35 6.53
CA ASP A 385 25.43 -14.80 5.13
C ASP A 385 24.22 -14.26 4.37
N LEU A 386 23.06 -14.20 5.03
CA LEU A 386 21.85 -13.58 4.47
C LEU A 386 22.07 -12.09 4.20
N LYS A 387 22.73 -11.37 5.12
CA LYS A 387 23.09 -9.96 4.92
C LYS A 387 24.08 -9.79 3.77
N GLU A 388 25.03 -10.71 3.60
CA GLU A 388 25.96 -10.65 2.48
C GLU A 388 25.26 -10.88 1.14
N MET A 389 24.35 -11.85 1.06
CA MET A 389 23.55 -12.09 -0.15
C MET A 389 22.61 -10.90 -0.47
N GLU A 390 21.95 -10.33 0.54
CA GLU A 390 21.12 -9.12 0.37
C GLU A 390 21.96 -7.88 -0.02
N ALA A 391 23.18 -7.75 0.51
CA ALA A 391 24.10 -6.68 0.13
C ALA A 391 24.60 -6.83 -1.31
N ARG A 392 24.85 -8.07 -1.77
CA ARG A 392 25.18 -8.37 -3.17
C ARG A 392 24.01 -8.02 -4.09
N LEU A 393 22.77 -8.37 -3.71
CA LEU A 393 21.57 -8.01 -4.47
C LEU A 393 21.42 -6.48 -4.56
N ALA A 394 21.57 -5.77 -3.45
CA ALA A 394 21.54 -4.31 -3.42
C ALA A 394 22.69 -3.67 -4.23
N ALA A 395 23.83 -4.34 -4.38
CA ALA A 395 24.92 -3.86 -5.24
C ALA A 395 24.57 -3.97 -6.72
N PHE A 396 23.88 -5.04 -7.14
CA PHE A 396 23.33 -5.16 -8.49
C PHE A 396 22.26 -4.09 -8.78
N GLU A 397 21.35 -3.84 -7.83
CA GLU A 397 20.32 -2.79 -7.96
C GLU A 397 20.92 -1.37 -8.06
N LYS A 398 22.03 -1.11 -7.36
CA LYS A 398 22.73 0.18 -7.45
C LYS A 398 23.44 0.39 -8.79
N ARG A 399 23.78 -0.71 -9.49
CA ARG A 399 24.49 -0.69 -10.77
C ARG A 399 23.53 -0.61 -11.96
N SER A 400 22.29 -1.12 -11.81
CA SER A 400 21.16 -0.86 -12.71
C SER A 400 20.65 0.59 -12.65
#